data_AF-E1R6W5-F1
#
_entry.id   AF-E1R6W5-F1
#
_cell.length_a   1.000
_cell.length_b   1.000
_cell.length_c   1.000
_cell.angle_alpha   90.00
_cell.angle_beta   90.00
_cell.angle_gamma   90.00
#
_symmetry.space_group_name_H-M   'P 1'
#
loop_
_entity.id
_entity.type
_entity.pdbx_description
1 polymer ?
#
loop_
_entity_poly.entity_id
_entity_poly.type
_entity_poly.pdbx_seq_one_letter_code
_entity_poly.pdbx_strand_id
1 'polypeptide(L)'
;MTIEKTSQIKAGDNLVMVIYGKGGVGKTSFTASAPNVILLDFENGTKYLGARGFNVDVIRLKSWPANAEKQKLAALVAPYHTIALDPLGEAMEKLLNSPALNGRKFRQADGSLTMAGWGEAKAQMRSFIKWLRDSGKNVIIVAHVSEEKDGEMITNRIQVATKLREEIPNIVDVISYMGVKMVDDKPVRILYTPRQGDQFDSKDRTGRIPLTVQVSEHDGFNDLLKAMEIGQQNIPENKMPVPEATPTTSQGPQDEKHTETTPKDPDEEARTQLKYQLDGAIVGELVTKAERDEVLANSKKYKGQVLEAYIKRISDELFNLQQKAESANSTVAPERKNQQAEKPEEVLEEQPQDDEEYAAEEAGQAELEIW
;
A
#
# COMPACT_ATOMS: atom_id res chain seq x y z
N MET A 1 17.10 33.47 -4.67
CA MET A 1 15.76 32.93 -4.94
C MET A 1 15.46 33.19 -6.41
N THR A 2 15.03 32.18 -7.15
CA THR A 2 14.62 32.28 -8.56
C THR A 2 13.11 32.04 -8.66
N ILE A 3 12.42 32.80 -9.51
CA ILE A 3 11.01 32.55 -9.84
C ILE A 3 11.02 31.71 -11.12
N GLU A 4 10.50 30.49 -11.05
CA GLU A 4 10.40 29.55 -12.18
C GLU A 4 8.93 29.30 -12.52
N LYS A 5 8.62 29.21 -13.82
CA LYS A 5 7.26 28.84 -14.27
C LYS A 5 7.07 27.33 -14.14
N THR A 6 5.88 26.88 -13.75
CA THR A 6 5.56 25.44 -13.65
C THR A 6 5.78 24.68 -14.95
N SER A 7 5.61 25.33 -16.11
CA SER A 7 5.91 24.74 -17.42
C SER A 7 7.40 24.53 -17.71
N GLN A 8 8.29 25.18 -16.96
CA GLN A 8 9.74 25.05 -17.04
C GLN A 8 10.29 24.06 -16.00
N ILE A 9 9.49 23.72 -14.98
CA ILE A 9 9.82 22.71 -13.99
C ILE A 9 9.60 21.35 -14.67
N LYS A 10 10.70 20.69 -15.05
CA LYS A 10 10.64 19.27 -15.38
C LYS A 10 10.37 18.53 -14.08
N ALA A 11 9.29 17.74 -14.04
CA ALA A 11 9.14 16.75 -12.99
C ALA A 11 10.44 15.93 -12.98
N GLY A 12 11.08 15.80 -11.82
CA GLY A 12 12.26 14.96 -11.71
C GLY A 12 11.94 13.57 -12.23
N ASP A 13 12.89 12.92 -12.91
CA ASP A 13 12.72 11.54 -13.39
C ASP A 13 12.63 10.53 -12.24
N ASN A 14 12.65 11.02 -10.98
CA ASN A 14 12.61 10.22 -9.78
C ASN A 14 11.20 10.16 -9.17
N LEU A 15 10.81 8.98 -8.72
CA LEU A 15 9.52 8.70 -8.09
C LEU A 15 9.71 8.41 -6.60
N VAL A 16 9.05 9.18 -5.72
CA VAL A 16 8.99 8.89 -4.29
C VAL A 16 7.60 8.36 -3.93
N MET A 17 7.53 7.07 -3.60
CA MET A 17 6.26 6.37 -3.40
C MET A 17 6.19 5.56 -2.10
N VAL A 18 5.00 5.46 -1.53
CA VAL A 18 4.66 4.47 -0.50
C VAL A 18 3.86 3.35 -1.12
N ILE A 19 4.25 2.11 -0.84
CA ILE A 19 3.47 0.91 -1.15
C ILE A 19 3.15 0.21 0.16
N TYR A 20 1.86 0.03 0.42
CA TYR A 20 1.42 -0.62 1.64
C TYR A 20 0.37 -1.70 1.36
N GLY A 21 0.27 -2.69 2.25
CA GLY A 21 -0.62 -3.83 2.03
C GLY A 21 -0.33 -4.99 2.97
N LYS A 22 -1.18 -6.02 2.93
CA LYS A 22 -1.06 -7.22 3.77
C LYS A 22 0.28 -7.95 3.56
N GLY A 23 0.63 -8.82 4.49
CA GLY A 23 1.76 -9.74 4.31
C GLY A 23 1.56 -10.61 3.07
N GLY A 24 2.65 -10.96 2.36
CA GLY A 24 2.59 -11.88 1.22
C GLY A 24 2.09 -11.31 -0.11
N VAL A 25 1.57 -10.07 -0.17
CA VAL A 25 1.05 -9.46 -1.41
C VAL A 25 2.13 -9.09 -2.44
N GLY A 26 3.42 -9.18 -2.08
CA GLY A 26 4.54 -8.97 -2.99
C GLY A 26 5.20 -7.58 -2.95
N LYS A 27 5.02 -6.79 -1.88
CA LYS A 27 5.61 -5.44 -1.74
C LYS A 27 7.14 -5.42 -1.89
N THR A 28 7.84 -6.31 -1.18
CA THR A 28 9.30 -6.45 -1.26
C THR A 28 9.74 -6.92 -2.65
N SER A 29 8.97 -7.80 -3.31
CA SER A 29 9.24 -8.24 -4.69
C SER A 29 9.07 -7.09 -5.70
N PHE A 30 8.00 -6.31 -5.58
CA PHE A 30 7.80 -5.10 -6.39
C PHE A 30 9.00 -4.16 -6.22
N THR A 31 9.41 -3.95 -4.99
CA THR A 31 10.53 -3.07 -4.66
C THR A 31 11.84 -3.60 -5.27
N ALA A 32 12.07 -4.91 -5.21
CA ALA A 32 13.22 -5.56 -5.82
C ALA A 32 13.22 -5.54 -7.37
N SER A 33 12.08 -5.30 -8.01
CA SER A 33 11.98 -5.12 -9.47
C SER A 33 12.38 -3.72 -9.96
N ALA A 34 12.62 -2.78 -9.04
CA ALA A 34 13.00 -1.41 -9.40
C ALA A 34 14.43 -1.33 -9.96
N PRO A 35 14.72 -0.35 -10.85
CA PRO A 35 16.01 -0.26 -11.52
C PRO A 35 17.13 0.02 -10.52
N ASN A 36 18.19 -0.81 -10.56
CA ASN A 36 19.40 -0.69 -9.74
C ASN A 36 19.08 -0.27 -8.29
N VAL A 37 18.32 -1.12 -7.60
CA VAL A 37 17.78 -0.86 -6.26
C VAL A 37 18.69 -1.36 -5.15
N ILE A 38 18.82 -0.57 -4.09
CA ILE A 38 19.33 -0.99 -2.78
C ILE A 38 18.19 -1.07 -1.77
N LEU A 39 18.04 -2.23 -1.13
CA LEU A 39 17.05 -2.45 -0.07
C LEU A 39 17.65 -2.13 1.30
N LEU A 40 17.04 -1.18 2.02
CA LEU A 40 17.25 -0.96 3.45
C LEU A 40 16.31 -1.89 4.20
N ASP A 41 16.81 -3.07 4.56
CA ASP A 41 16.02 -4.15 5.15
C ASP A 41 16.02 -4.04 6.67
N PHE A 42 14.86 -3.66 7.22
CA PHE A 42 14.62 -3.54 8.64
C PHE A 42 13.98 -4.79 9.24
N GLU A 43 13.36 -5.71 8.49
CA GLU A 43 12.67 -6.88 9.09
C GLU A 43 13.21 -8.25 8.64
N ASN A 44 14.32 -8.28 7.91
CA ASN A 44 14.86 -9.47 7.24
C ASN A 44 13.88 -10.05 6.19
N GLY A 45 13.06 -9.19 5.58
CA GLY A 45 12.09 -9.55 4.55
C GLY A 45 12.73 -10.02 3.23
N THR A 46 14.02 -9.73 3.04
CA THR A 46 14.78 -10.05 1.83
C THR A 46 15.30 -11.49 1.77
N LYS A 47 15.16 -12.27 2.85
CA LYS A 47 15.78 -13.60 3.02
C LYS A 47 15.58 -14.55 1.82
N TYR A 48 14.40 -14.50 1.18
CA TYR A 48 14.03 -15.42 0.10
C TYR A 48 14.06 -14.79 -1.30
N LEU A 49 14.49 -13.52 -1.44
CA LEU A 49 14.52 -12.85 -2.74
C LEU A 49 15.46 -13.56 -3.73
N GLY A 50 16.65 -13.96 -3.29
CA GLY A 50 17.61 -14.68 -4.14
C GLY A 50 17.08 -16.01 -4.66
N ALA A 51 16.41 -16.78 -3.80
CA ALA A 51 15.77 -18.05 -4.20
C ALA A 51 14.61 -17.86 -5.19
N ARG A 52 14.01 -16.66 -5.20
CA ARG A 52 12.97 -16.27 -6.14
C ARG A 52 13.52 -15.64 -7.42
N GLY A 53 14.84 -15.55 -7.60
CA GLY A 53 15.46 -15.03 -8.83
C GLY A 53 15.72 -13.53 -8.84
N PHE A 54 15.61 -12.84 -7.71
CA PHE A 54 16.02 -11.43 -7.59
C PHE A 54 17.52 -11.34 -7.28
N ASN A 55 18.21 -10.43 -7.97
CA ASN A 55 19.61 -10.08 -7.70
C ASN A 55 19.70 -8.60 -7.31
N VAL A 56 19.57 -8.33 -6.01
CA VAL A 56 19.52 -6.97 -5.46
C VAL A 56 20.41 -6.87 -4.23
N ASP A 57 21.06 -5.72 -4.07
CA ASP A 57 21.89 -5.45 -2.91
C ASP A 57 21.04 -5.02 -1.70
N VAL A 58 21.44 -5.50 -0.52
CA VAL A 58 20.68 -5.32 0.72
C VAL A 58 21.57 -4.78 1.83
N ILE A 59 21.16 -3.68 2.44
CA ILE A 59 21.71 -3.18 3.70
C ILE A 59 20.79 -3.64 4.83
N ARG A 60 21.24 -4.65 5.58
CA ARG A 60 20.50 -5.15 6.75
C ARG A 60 20.70 -4.23 7.94
N LEU A 61 19.65 -3.53 8.34
CA LEU A 61 19.66 -2.59 9.46
C LEU A 61 19.08 -3.27 10.71
N LYS A 62 19.95 -3.87 11.53
CA LYS A 62 19.54 -4.52 12.80
C LYS A 62 19.09 -3.52 13.87
N SER A 63 19.54 -2.28 13.78
CA SER A 63 19.20 -1.16 14.67
C SER A 63 19.01 0.12 13.85
N TRP A 64 18.43 1.15 14.46
CA TRP A 64 18.38 2.47 13.85
C TRP A 64 19.79 3.04 13.65
N PRO A 65 20.13 3.56 12.45
CA PRO A 65 21.47 4.06 12.19
C PRO A 65 21.75 5.33 12.99
N ALA A 66 22.85 5.31 13.74
CA ALA A 66 23.33 6.50 14.44
C ALA A 66 23.77 7.58 13.44
N ASN A 67 23.90 8.83 13.89
CA ASN A 67 24.26 9.94 12.97
C ASN A 67 25.59 9.72 12.23
N ALA A 68 26.59 9.10 12.86
CA ALA A 68 27.85 8.75 12.20
C ALA A 68 27.65 7.70 11.10
N GLU A 69 26.74 6.75 11.29
CA GLU A 69 26.43 5.70 10.32
C GLU A 69 25.61 6.22 9.14
N LYS A 70 24.86 7.32 9.32
CA LYS A 70 24.11 7.97 8.22
C LYS A 70 25.03 8.47 7.11
N GLN A 71 26.24 8.95 7.43
CA GLN A 71 27.22 9.35 6.39
C GLN A 71 27.71 8.14 5.59
N LYS A 72 28.00 7.03 6.28
CA LYS A 72 28.35 5.76 5.63
C LYS A 72 27.19 5.25 4.77
N LEU A 73 25.97 5.31 5.28
CA LEU A 73 24.76 4.95 4.55
C LEU A 73 24.62 5.78 3.27
N ALA A 74 24.83 7.11 3.35
CA ALA A 74 24.80 7.99 2.19
C ALA A 74 25.81 7.57 1.10
N ALA A 75 27.03 7.22 1.49
CA ALA A 75 28.05 6.74 0.55
C ALA A 75 27.66 5.38 -0.07
N LEU A 76 27.08 4.47 0.72
CA LEU A 76 26.65 3.15 0.25
C LEU A 76 25.49 3.24 -0.75
N VAL A 77 24.53 4.14 -0.54
CA VAL A 77 23.36 4.27 -1.43
C VAL A 77 23.63 5.14 -2.67
N ALA A 78 24.74 5.89 -2.70
CA ALA A 78 25.07 6.82 -3.79
C ALA A 78 25.09 6.17 -5.19
N PRO A 79 25.62 4.94 -5.40
CA PRO A 79 25.70 4.31 -6.73
C PRO A 79 24.36 3.81 -7.29
N TYR A 80 23.30 3.77 -6.47
CA TYR A 80 22.02 3.15 -6.85
C TYR A 80 21.07 4.17 -7.47
N HIS A 81 20.14 3.70 -8.31
CA HIS A 81 19.09 4.56 -8.88
C HIS A 81 17.83 4.58 -8.02
N THR A 82 17.62 3.52 -7.24
CA THR A 82 16.47 3.37 -6.36
C THR A 82 16.92 3.02 -4.95
N ILE A 83 16.36 3.69 -3.95
CA ILE A 83 16.50 3.32 -2.54
C ILE A 83 15.16 2.83 -2.03
N ALA A 84 15.17 1.70 -1.33
CA ALA A 84 13.96 1.16 -0.74
C ALA A 84 14.06 1.07 0.78
N LEU A 85 13.02 1.54 1.47
CA LEU A 85 12.88 1.41 2.92
C LEU A 85 11.84 0.31 3.20
N ASP A 86 12.27 -0.83 3.73
CA ASP A 86 11.41 -2.01 3.89
C ASP A 86 11.48 -2.67 5.30
N PRO A 87 10.41 -2.62 6.12
CA PRO A 87 9.27 -1.71 6.07
C PRO A 87 9.41 -0.51 7.01
N LEU A 88 8.61 0.52 6.77
CA LEU A 88 8.54 1.75 7.57
C LEU A 88 8.19 1.51 9.03
N GLY A 89 7.28 0.58 9.30
CA GLY A 89 6.89 0.22 10.66
C GLY A 89 8.07 -0.26 11.48
N GLU A 90 8.83 -1.23 10.96
CA GLU A 90 10.00 -1.80 11.66
C GLU A 90 11.15 -0.79 11.76
N ALA A 91 11.34 0.07 10.75
CA ALA A 91 12.27 1.19 10.84
C ALA A 91 11.90 2.14 11.99
N MET A 92 10.60 2.40 12.19
CA MET A 92 10.09 3.20 13.29
C MET A 92 10.29 2.52 14.63
N GLU A 93 9.97 1.23 14.76
CA GLU A 93 10.21 0.46 15.99
C GLU A 93 11.68 0.46 16.40
N LYS A 94 12.59 0.30 15.43
CA LYS A 94 14.03 0.37 15.71
C LYS A 94 14.49 1.75 16.13
N LEU A 95 13.90 2.82 15.58
CA LEU A 95 14.14 4.18 16.05
C LEU A 95 13.64 4.36 17.49
N LEU A 96 12.41 3.92 17.77
CA LEU A 96 11.78 4.00 19.10
C LEU A 96 12.61 3.29 20.17
N ASN A 97 13.30 2.21 19.82
CA ASN A 97 14.17 1.44 20.72
C ASN A 97 15.65 1.83 20.66
N SER A 98 16.01 2.83 19.85
CA SER A 98 17.41 3.22 19.65
C SER A 98 17.98 4.08 20.78
N PRO A 99 19.33 4.13 20.91
CA PRO A 99 19.99 5.07 21.81
C PRO A 99 19.66 6.55 21.56
N ALA A 100 19.19 6.90 20.35
CA ALA A 100 18.82 8.27 20.01
C ALA A 100 17.62 8.79 20.82
N LEU A 101 16.83 7.90 21.42
CA LEU A 101 15.67 8.22 22.25
C LEU A 101 15.85 7.78 23.70
N ASN A 102 17.09 7.73 24.19
CA ASN A 102 17.39 7.44 25.59
C ASN A 102 17.41 8.69 26.48
N GLY A 103 17.30 8.45 27.79
CA GLY A 103 17.41 9.49 28.82
C GLY A 103 16.07 10.08 29.25
N ARG A 104 16.08 10.76 30.40
CA ARG A 104 14.88 11.26 31.12
C ARG A 104 14.02 12.24 30.30
N LYS A 105 14.59 12.87 29.26
CA LYS A 105 13.85 13.75 28.35
C LYS A 105 12.87 12.95 27.49
N PHE A 106 13.30 11.80 26.99
CA PHE A 106 12.57 11.01 26.00
C PHE A 106 11.89 9.78 26.61
N ARG A 107 12.36 9.29 27.76
CA ARG A 107 11.79 8.15 28.47
C ARG A 107 11.41 8.47 29.90
N GLN A 108 10.31 7.86 30.35
CA GLN A 108 9.86 7.82 31.73
C GLN A 108 10.70 6.82 32.55
N ALA A 109 10.49 6.80 33.87
CA ALA A 109 11.20 5.88 34.76
C ALA A 109 10.89 4.41 34.48
N ASP A 110 9.70 4.11 33.94
CA ASP A 110 9.27 2.77 33.52
C ASP A 110 9.78 2.36 32.12
N GLY A 111 10.56 3.23 31.46
CA GLY A 111 11.10 2.99 30.12
C GLY A 111 10.18 3.39 28.96
N SER A 112 8.91 3.70 29.22
CA SER A 112 7.97 4.17 28.20
C SER A 112 8.37 5.54 27.65
N LEU A 113 7.97 5.86 26.41
CA LEU A 113 8.28 7.15 25.80
C LEU A 113 7.45 8.29 26.40
N THR A 114 8.11 9.41 26.67
CA THR A 114 7.45 10.68 27.00
C THR A 114 6.83 11.28 25.74
N MET A 115 5.95 12.28 25.89
CA MET A 115 5.44 13.06 24.75
C MET A 115 6.56 13.70 23.92
N ALA A 116 7.64 14.15 24.58
CA ALA A 116 8.82 14.66 23.88
C ALA A 116 9.57 13.55 23.12
N GLY A 117 9.64 12.34 23.68
CA GLY A 117 10.20 11.16 23.01
C GLY A 117 9.43 10.78 21.74
N TRP A 118 8.10 10.75 21.82
CA TRP A 118 7.25 10.51 20.64
C TRP A 118 7.39 11.60 19.57
N GLY A 119 7.45 12.87 19.98
CA GLY A 119 7.67 14.00 19.08
C GLY A 119 9.04 13.93 18.37
N GLU A 120 10.09 13.59 19.11
CA GLU A 120 11.45 13.43 18.58
C GLU A 120 11.53 12.24 17.60
N ALA A 121 10.92 11.09 17.93
CA ALA A 121 10.86 9.94 17.04
C ALA A 121 10.20 10.30 15.69
N LYS A 122 9.03 10.96 15.74
CA LYS A 122 8.34 11.44 14.54
C LYS A 122 9.23 12.39 13.73
N ALA A 123 9.92 13.32 14.39
CA ALA A 123 10.79 14.29 13.74
C ALA A 123 12.01 13.62 13.06
N GLN A 124 12.65 12.65 13.71
CA GLN A 124 13.79 11.93 13.15
C GLN A 124 13.39 11.03 11.97
N MET A 125 12.30 10.27 12.09
CA MET A 125 11.81 9.43 10.99
C MET A 125 11.41 10.28 9.78
N ARG A 126 10.68 11.36 10.00
CA ARG A 126 10.35 12.33 8.94
C ARG A 126 11.60 12.89 8.27
N SER A 127 12.61 13.26 9.05
CA SER A 127 13.86 13.79 8.51
C SER A 127 14.60 12.74 7.68
N PHE A 128 14.53 11.47 8.07
CA PHE A 128 15.08 10.36 7.32
C PHE A 128 14.37 10.15 5.98
N ILE A 129 13.04 10.14 5.96
CA ILE A 129 12.26 10.05 4.71
C ILE A 129 12.54 11.23 3.79
N LYS A 130 12.60 12.45 4.34
CA LYS A 130 12.96 13.65 3.56
C LYS A 130 14.37 13.54 2.99
N TRP A 131 15.34 13.07 3.77
CA TRP A 131 16.70 12.84 3.29
C TRP A 131 16.75 11.83 2.13
N LEU A 132 15.98 10.73 2.21
CA LEU A 132 15.85 9.80 1.10
C LEU A 132 15.25 10.47 -0.14
N ARG A 133 14.13 11.18 0.01
CA ARG A 133 13.47 11.91 -1.08
C ARG A 133 14.39 12.95 -1.74
N ASP A 134 15.12 13.69 -0.94
CA ASP A 134 16.00 14.78 -1.39
C ASP A 134 17.29 14.25 -2.04
N SER A 135 17.50 12.93 -2.07
CA SER A 135 18.61 12.30 -2.79
C SER A 135 18.52 12.39 -4.33
N GLY A 136 17.35 12.76 -4.86
CA GLY A 136 17.08 12.80 -6.31
C GLY A 136 16.95 11.41 -6.95
N LYS A 137 16.86 10.35 -6.15
CA LYS A 137 16.69 8.96 -6.59
C LYS A 137 15.23 8.53 -6.50
N ASN A 138 14.89 7.41 -7.13
CA ASN A 138 13.62 6.75 -6.85
C ASN A 138 13.64 6.28 -5.39
N VAL A 139 12.54 6.49 -4.66
CA VAL A 139 12.41 6.06 -3.28
C VAL A 139 11.13 5.27 -3.13
N ILE A 140 11.24 4.03 -2.70
CA ILE A 140 10.09 3.16 -2.43
C ILE A 140 10.05 2.89 -0.93
N ILE A 141 8.95 3.27 -0.28
CA ILE A 141 8.74 3.05 1.15
C ILE A 141 7.68 1.97 1.29
N VAL A 142 8.06 0.83 1.84
CA VAL A 142 7.15 -0.29 2.07
C VAL A 142 6.52 -0.15 3.46
N ALA A 143 5.22 -0.43 3.57
CA ALA A 143 4.55 -0.49 4.87
C ALA A 143 3.52 -1.62 4.94
N HIS A 144 3.14 -2.00 6.15
CA HIS A 144 2.00 -2.87 6.38
C HIS A 144 0.69 -2.08 6.38
N VAL A 145 -0.42 -2.81 6.40
CA VAL A 145 -1.77 -2.22 6.45
C VAL A 145 -2.34 -2.36 7.85
N SER A 146 -2.96 -1.29 8.33
CA SER A 146 -3.83 -1.27 9.50
C SER A 146 -5.27 -1.17 8.99
N GLU A 147 -6.11 -2.12 9.38
CA GLU A 147 -7.54 -2.08 9.08
C GLU A 147 -8.26 -1.28 10.18
N GLU A 148 -8.89 -0.18 9.80
CA GLU A 148 -9.73 0.63 10.70
C GLU A 148 -11.19 0.41 10.31
N LYS A 149 -12.02 0.07 11.31
CA LYS A 149 -13.46 -0.10 11.15
C LYS A 149 -14.18 1.18 11.56
N ASP A 150 -14.95 1.76 10.64
CA ASP A 150 -15.87 2.85 10.92
C ASP A 150 -17.30 2.42 10.56
N GLY A 151 -18.05 2.01 11.58
CA GLY A 151 -19.33 1.33 11.39
C GLY A 151 -19.17 0.02 10.61
N GLU A 152 -19.78 -0.04 9.42
CA GLU A 152 -19.69 -1.18 8.50
C GLU A 152 -18.54 -1.06 7.48
N MET A 153 -17.87 0.09 7.39
CA MET A 153 -16.78 0.30 6.44
C MET A 153 -15.43 -0.11 7.03
N ILE A 154 -14.70 -0.95 6.29
CA ILE A 154 -13.30 -1.28 6.57
C ILE A 154 -12.42 -0.39 5.69
N THR A 155 -11.53 0.36 6.33
CA THR A 155 -10.56 1.22 5.65
C THR A 155 -9.14 0.72 5.89
N ASN A 156 -8.36 0.66 4.82
CA ASN A 156 -6.99 0.17 4.81
C ASN A 156 -6.04 1.36 4.87
N ARG A 157 -5.39 1.52 6.02
CA ARG A 157 -4.46 2.62 6.29
C ARG A 157 -3.02 2.14 6.35
N ILE A 158 -2.08 3.04 6.11
CA ILE A 158 -0.66 2.75 6.32
C ILE A 158 -0.44 2.48 7.81
N GLN A 159 0.08 1.30 8.14
CA GLN A 159 0.46 0.96 9.51
C GLN A 159 1.81 1.57 9.85
N VAL A 160 1.80 2.59 10.70
CA VAL A 160 3.00 3.20 11.26
C VAL A 160 2.69 3.74 12.65
N ALA A 161 3.62 3.53 13.59
CA ALA A 161 3.51 4.15 14.91
C ALA A 161 3.58 5.68 14.79
N THR A 162 2.96 6.39 15.73
CA THR A 162 2.80 7.86 15.76
C THR A 162 1.88 8.40 14.67
N LYS A 163 1.53 9.69 14.77
CA LYS A 163 0.81 10.44 13.74
C LYS A 163 1.66 10.73 12.48
N LEU A 164 2.66 9.90 12.16
CA LEU A 164 3.50 10.08 10.98
C LEU A 164 2.70 9.84 9.69
N ARG A 165 1.70 8.94 9.73
CA ARG A 165 0.76 8.69 8.63
C ARG A 165 0.19 9.98 8.03
N GLU A 166 -0.23 10.91 8.88
CA GLU A 166 -0.82 12.20 8.48
C GLU A 166 0.18 13.09 7.70
N GLU A 167 1.48 12.88 7.89
CA GLU A 167 2.53 13.65 7.20
C GLU A 167 3.06 12.97 5.93
N ILE A 168 2.83 11.66 5.76
CA ILE A 168 3.27 10.88 4.59
C ILE A 168 2.80 11.53 3.28
N PRO A 169 1.51 11.91 3.10
CA PRO A 169 1.05 12.56 1.87
C PRO A 169 1.80 13.85 1.53
N ASN A 170 2.38 14.54 2.52
CA ASN A 170 3.10 15.79 2.29
C ASN A 170 4.54 15.57 1.82
N ILE A 171 5.12 14.40 2.11
CA ILE A 171 6.53 14.10 1.83
C ILE A 171 6.72 13.19 0.62
N VAL A 172 5.70 12.47 0.16
CA VAL A 172 5.80 11.58 -1.02
C VAL A 172 4.98 12.11 -2.21
N ASP A 173 5.26 11.55 -3.40
CA ASP A 173 4.54 11.84 -4.63
C ASP A 173 3.37 10.88 -4.83
N VAL A 174 3.56 9.60 -4.49
CA VAL A 174 2.58 8.53 -4.71
C VAL A 174 2.35 7.71 -3.44
N ILE A 175 1.09 7.33 -3.19
CA ILE A 175 0.70 6.34 -2.18
C ILE A 175 -0.22 5.33 -2.85
N SER A 176 0.17 4.07 -2.86
CA SER A 176 -0.57 2.97 -3.47
C SER A 176 -0.76 1.82 -2.49
N TYR A 177 -1.99 1.30 -2.42
CA TYR A 177 -2.27 0.05 -1.73
C TYR A 177 -1.98 -1.13 -2.67
N MET A 178 -1.29 -2.16 -2.19
CA MET A 178 -1.03 -3.39 -2.95
C MET A 178 -1.91 -4.53 -2.43
N GLY A 179 -2.70 -5.11 -3.32
CA GLY A 179 -3.54 -6.27 -3.06
C GLY A 179 -3.29 -7.40 -4.06
N VAL A 180 -3.89 -8.56 -3.78
CA VAL A 180 -3.96 -9.69 -4.70
C VAL A 180 -5.42 -9.92 -5.06
N LYS A 181 -5.71 -10.06 -6.35
CA LYS A 181 -7.04 -10.40 -6.87
C LYS A 181 -6.93 -11.69 -7.67
N MET A 182 -7.98 -12.50 -7.67
CA MET A 182 -8.11 -13.63 -8.60
C MET A 182 -8.65 -13.11 -9.93
N VAL A 183 -7.91 -13.32 -11.02
CA VAL A 183 -8.34 -13.06 -12.39
C VAL A 183 -8.09 -14.33 -13.17
N ASP A 184 -9.15 -14.90 -13.77
CA ASP A 184 -9.10 -16.19 -14.48
C ASP A 184 -8.43 -17.30 -13.64
N ASP A 185 -8.87 -17.45 -12.39
CA ASP A 185 -8.34 -18.37 -11.37
C ASP A 185 -6.83 -18.21 -11.06
N LYS A 186 -6.22 -17.11 -11.48
CA LYS A 186 -4.83 -16.79 -11.20
C LYS A 186 -4.71 -15.61 -10.24
N PRO A 187 -3.88 -15.72 -9.18
CA PRO A 187 -3.61 -14.59 -8.31
C PRO A 187 -2.77 -13.54 -9.06
N VAL A 188 -3.34 -12.36 -9.29
CA VAL A 188 -2.65 -11.21 -9.86
C VAL A 188 -2.46 -10.12 -8.81
N ARG A 189 -1.30 -9.46 -8.83
CA ARG A 189 -1.02 -8.35 -7.91
C ARG A 189 -1.51 -7.05 -8.54
N ILE A 190 -2.18 -6.23 -7.74
CA ILE A 190 -2.76 -4.96 -8.18
C ILE A 190 -2.32 -3.86 -7.23
N LEU A 191 -1.80 -2.77 -7.80
CA LEU A 191 -1.64 -1.49 -7.12
C LEU A 191 -2.92 -0.68 -7.28
N TYR A 192 -3.50 -0.25 -6.17
CA TYR A 192 -4.66 0.64 -6.10
C TYR A 192 -4.16 2.04 -5.75
N THR A 193 -4.38 2.99 -6.65
CA THR A 193 -4.02 4.41 -6.47
C THR A 193 -5.23 5.28 -6.79
N PRO A 194 -6.35 5.14 -6.07
CA PRO A 194 -7.51 5.97 -6.32
C PRO A 194 -7.18 7.45 -6.09
N ARG A 195 -7.74 8.36 -6.90
CA ARG A 195 -7.49 9.81 -6.74
C ARG A 195 -8.19 10.40 -5.52
N GLN A 196 -9.27 9.76 -5.10
CA GLN A 196 -10.00 9.99 -3.84
C GLN A 196 -10.50 8.61 -3.38
N GLY A 197 -10.28 8.24 -2.13
CA GLY A 197 -10.73 6.94 -1.63
C GLY A 197 -10.91 6.94 -0.13
N ASP A 198 -12.14 6.74 0.32
CA ASP A 198 -12.45 6.51 1.73
C ASP A 198 -11.84 5.19 2.24
N GLN A 199 -11.67 4.21 1.33
CA GLN A 199 -11.20 2.87 1.66
C GLN A 199 -9.67 2.72 1.74
N PHE A 200 -8.88 3.58 1.08
CA PHE A 200 -7.43 3.46 1.02
C PHE A 200 -6.74 4.82 1.18
N ASP A 201 -5.68 4.88 1.97
CA ASP A 201 -4.71 5.96 1.87
C ASP A 201 -4.15 5.98 0.45
N SER A 202 -4.34 7.08 -0.26
CA SER A 202 -3.98 7.17 -1.67
C SER A 202 -3.58 8.58 -2.04
N LYS A 203 -2.63 8.67 -2.97
CA LYS A 203 -2.12 9.92 -3.50
C LYS A 203 -1.48 9.65 -4.85
N ASP A 204 -1.79 10.50 -5.82
CA ASP A 204 -1.03 10.58 -7.07
C ASP A 204 -0.76 12.04 -7.41
N ARG A 205 0.46 12.51 -7.10
CA ARG A 205 0.92 13.85 -7.50
C ARG A 205 1.24 13.92 -9.00
N THR A 206 1.54 12.79 -9.62
CA THR A 206 1.92 12.72 -11.03
C THR A 206 0.73 12.96 -11.95
N GLY A 207 -0.48 12.60 -11.49
CA GLY A 207 -1.73 12.65 -12.26
C GLY A 207 -1.78 11.63 -13.39
N ARG A 208 -0.81 10.70 -13.45
CA ARG A 208 -0.57 9.78 -14.56
C ARG A 208 -0.86 8.34 -14.20
N ILE A 209 -1.02 8.01 -12.92
CA ILE A 209 -1.22 6.63 -12.49
C ILE A 209 -2.70 6.25 -12.67
N PRO A 210 -3.02 5.17 -13.41
CA PRO A 210 -4.37 4.63 -13.44
C PRO A 210 -4.85 4.21 -12.05
N LEU A 211 -6.17 4.20 -11.82
CA LEU A 211 -6.74 3.83 -10.51
C LEU A 211 -6.28 2.45 -10.03
N THR A 212 -6.11 1.52 -10.96
CA THR A 212 -5.55 0.19 -10.72
C THR A 212 -4.46 -0.11 -11.73
N VAL A 213 -3.37 -0.71 -11.27
CA VAL A 213 -2.27 -1.18 -12.11
C VAL A 213 -1.97 -2.63 -11.74
N GLN A 214 -2.13 -3.54 -12.69
CA GLN A 214 -1.65 -4.91 -12.52
C GLN A 214 -0.13 -4.92 -12.65
N VAL A 215 0.55 -5.59 -11.70
CA VAL A 215 2.00 -5.64 -11.65
C VAL A 215 2.50 -7.07 -11.57
N SER A 216 3.53 -7.36 -12.35
CA SER A 216 4.20 -8.65 -12.38
C SER A 216 5.16 -8.80 -11.21
N GLU A 217 5.58 -10.02 -10.90
CA GLU A 217 6.53 -10.25 -9.80
C GLU A 217 7.91 -9.65 -10.07
N HIS A 218 8.45 -9.90 -11.27
CA HIS A 218 9.82 -9.53 -11.64
C HIS A 218 9.94 -8.16 -12.30
N ASP A 219 8.83 -7.63 -12.82
CA ASP A 219 8.80 -6.38 -13.60
C ASP A 219 7.85 -5.33 -13.03
N GLY A 220 7.36 -5.51 -11.80
CA GLY A 220 6.28 -4.70 -11.25
C GLY A 220 6.52 -3.19 -11.29
N PHE A 221 7.75 -2.73 -11.02
CA PHE A 221 8.08 -1.31 -11.13
C PHE A 221 8.02 -0.80 -12.56
N ASN A 222 8.51 -1.58 -13.53
CA ASN A 222 8.41 -1.25 -14.96
C ASN A 222 6.97 -1.28 -15.46
N ASP A 223 6.14 -2.20 -14.96
CA ASP A 223 4.71 -2.24 -15.27
C ASP A 223 4.00 -0.98 -14.79
N LEU A 224 4.37 -0.45 -13.61
CA LEU A 224 3.89 0.86 -13.13
C LEU A 224 4.32 1.99 -14.05
N LEU A 225 5.60 2.06 -14.44
CA LEU A 225 6.09 3.10 -15.35
C LEU A 225 5.36 3.08 -16.70
N LYS A 226 5.16 1.91 -17.30
CA LYS A 226 4.38 1.74 -18.53
C LYS A 226 2.93 2.21 -18.35
N ALA A 227 2.29 1.86 -17.23
CA ALA A 227 0.94 2.32 -16.93
C ALA A 227 0.85 3.86 -16.81
N MET A 228 1.89 4.50 -16.27
CA MET A 228 2.00 5.96 -16.18
C MET A 228 2.17 6.63 -17.54
N GLU A 229 2.88 6.00 -18.48
CA GLU A 229 3.00 6.49 -19.85
C GLU A 229 1.65 6.46 -20.58
N ILE A 230 0.87 5.38 -20.41
CA ILE A 230 -0.47 5.25 -20.98
C ILE A 230 -1.42 6.29 -20.37
N GLY A 231 -1.33 6.52 -19.05
CA GLY A 231 -2.15 7.51 -18.35
C GLY A 231 -1.94 8.95 -18.82
N GLN A 232 -0.76 9.29 -19.39
CA GLN A 232 -0.52 10.60 -20.00
C GLN A 232 -1.36 10.85 -21.26
N GLN A 233 -1.67 9.80 -22.02
CA GLN A 233 -2.39 9.92 -23.30
C GLN A 233 -3.90 10.16 -23.13
N ASN A 234 -4.45 9.93 -21.94
CA ASN A 234 -5.87 10.09 -21.62
C ASN A 234 -6.21 11.36 -20.83
N ILE A 235 -5.24 12.28 -20.67
CA ILE A 235 -5.50 13.62 -20.12
C ILE A 235 -5.94 14.50 -21.30
N PRO A 236 -7.23 14.93 -21.40
CA PRO A 236 -7.62 15.84 -22.46
C PRO A 236 -6.79 17.13 -22.33
N GLU A 237 -6.13 17.54 -23.43
CA GLU A 237 -5.51 18.86 -23.56
C GLU A 237 -6.60 19.92 -23.45
N ASN A 238 -6.99 20.28 -22.23
CA ASN A 238 -7.82 21.45 -22.03
C ASN A 238 -6.88 22.66 -22.14
N LYS A 239 -6.69 23.15 -23.37
CA LYS A 239 -6.12 24.48 -23.60
C LYS A 239 -7.03 25.47 -22.90
N MET A 240 -6.65 25.88 -21.70
CA MET A 240 -7.25 27.06 -21.09
C MET A 240 -7.03 28.23 -22.07
N PRO A 241 -8.09 28.92 -22.52
CA PRO A 241 -7.90 30.12 -23.30
C PRO A 241 -7.09 31.11 -22.47
N VAL A 242 -5.96 31.54 -23.02
CA VAL A 242 -5.16 32.62 -22.45
C VAL A 242 -6.06 33.84 -22.42
N PRO A 243 -6.27 34.51 -21.28
CA PRO A 243 -6.99 35.77 -21.29
C PRO A 243 -6.15 36.77 -22.06
N GLU A 244 -6.62 37.18 -23.24
CA GLU A 244 -6.06 38.37 -23.91
C GLU A 244 -6.29 39.57 -22.99
N ALA A 245 -5.20 40.23 -22.60
CA ALA A 245 -5.28 41.46 -21.83
C ALA A 245 -5.80 42.57 -22.75
N THR A 246 -7.10 42.87 -22.65
CA THR A 246 -7.66 44.09 -23.24
C THR A 246 -7.46 45.28 -22.30
N PRO A 247 -6.94 46.41 -22.80
CA PRO A 247 -6.71 47.60 -21.99
C PRO A 247 -8.04 48.24 -21.61
N THR A 248 -8.16 48.62 -20.34
CA THR A 248 -9.30 49.33 -19.76
C THR A 248 -9.59 50.62 -20.52
N THR A 249 -10.81 50.76 -21.04
CA THR A 249 -11.42 52.07 -21.30
C THR A 249 -12.89 51.99 -20.95
N SER A 250 -13.35 52.96 -20.15
CA SER A 250 -14.71 53.06 -19.66
C SER A 250 -15.70 53.38 -20.79
N GLN A 251 -16.90 52.80 -20.72
CA GLN A 251 -18.18 53.49 -20.95
C GLN A 251 -19.36 52.59 -20.53
N GLY A 252 -20.45 53.26 -20.13
CA GLY A 252 -21.61 52.70 -19.43
C GLY A 252 -22.58 51.85 -20.29
N PRO A 253 -23.74 51.50 -19.72
CA PRO A 253 -24.47 50.26 -20.01
C PRO A 253 -25.34 50.37 -21.25
N GLN A 254 -25.26 49.37 -22.13
CA GLN A 254 -26.27 49.10 -23.15
C GLN A 254 -26.51 47.59 -23.29
N ASP A 255 -27.79 47.30 -23.47
CA ASP A 255 -28.44 45.99 -23.44
C ASP A 255 -27.84 44.99 -24.43
N GLU A 256 -27.50 43.79 -23.93
CA GLU A 256 -27.26 42.63 -24.79
C GLU A 256 -28.26 41.50 -24.49
N LYS A 257 -28.96 41.16 -25.57
CA LYS A 257 -29.90 40.05 -25.70
C LYS A 257 -29.22 38.73 -25.31
N HIS A 258 -29.89 37.99 -24.44
CA HIS A 258 -29.59 36.59 -24.15
C HIS A 258 -29.55 35.76 -25.46
N THR A 259 -28.39 35.24 -25.80
CA THR A 259 -28.24 33.99 -26.56
C THR A 259 -27.88 32.89 -25.58
N GLU A 260 -28.72 31.85 -25.56
CA GLU A 260 -28.66 30.67 -24.70
C GLU A 260 -27.29 29.98 -24.73
N THR A 261 -26.58 30.00 -23.60
CA THR A 261 -25.61 28.95 -23.26
C THR A 261 -26.37 27.83 -22.58
N THR A 262 -26.33 26.63 -23.15
CA THR A 262 -26.90 25.42 -22.56
C THR A 262 -26.36 25.23 -21.13
N PRO A 263 -27.21 25.02 -20.10
CA PRO A 263 -26.73 24.92 -18.72
C PRO A 263 -25.85 23.68 -18.52
N LYS A 264 -24.67 23.84 -17.92
CA LYS A 264 -23.91 22.72 -17.33
C LYS A 264 -24.79 22.08 -16.27
N ASP A 265 -25.04 20.79 -16.41
CA ASP A 265 -25.88 20.00 -15.51
C ASP A 265 -25.21 19.96 -14.12
N PRO A 266 -25.80 20.58 -13.07
CA PRO A 266 -25.17 20.67 -11.76
C PRO A 266 -25.01 19.30 -11.07
N ASP A 267 -25.67 18.27 -11.59
CA ASP A 267 -25.68 16.91 -11.06
C ASP A 267 -24.78 15.95 -11.89
N GLU A 268 -24.00 16.47 -12.85
CA GLU A 268 -23.15 15.67 -13.75
C GLU A 268 -22.11 14.84 -12.99
N GLU A 269 -21.51 15.39 -11.94
CA GLU A 269 -20.51 14.71 -11.10
C GLU A 269 -21.12 13.52 -10.35
N ALA A 270 -22.30 13.69 -9.76
CA ALA A 270 -23.02 12.63 -9.06
C ALA A 270 -23.43 11.48 -10.00
N ARG A 271 -23.89 11.80 -11.22
CA ARG A 271 -24.23 10.77 -12.23
C ARG A 271 -22.98 10.07 -12.77
N THR A 272 -21.85 10.76 -12.81
CA THR A 272 -20.55 10.17 -13.16
C THR A 272 -20.10 9.19 -12.08
N GLN A 273 -20.25 9.53 -10.81
CA GLN A 273 -19.95 8.64 -9.69
C GLN A 273 -20.84 7.38 -9.67
N LEU A 274 -22.15 7.53 -9.90
CA LEU A 274 -23.08 6.40 -10.05
C LEU A 274 -22.67 5.48 -11.21
N LYS A 275 -22.27 6.06 -12.35
CA LYS A 275 -21.77 5.31 -13.50
C LYS A 275 -20.56 4.45 -13.14
N TYR A 276 -19.62 5.00 -12.39
CA TYR A 276 -18.43 4.26 -11.95
C TYR A 276 -18.75 3.12 -10.98
N GLN A 277 -19.68 3.33 -10.03
CA GLN A 277 -20.12 2.27 -9.13
C GLN A 277 -20.77 1.10 -9.89
N LEU A 278 -21.64 1.41 -10.86
CA LEU A 278 -22.28 0.40 -11.70
C LEU A 278 -21.30 -0.29 -12.65
N ASP A 279 -20.30 0.43 -13.18
CA ASP A 279 -19.21 -0.17 -13.96
C ASP A 279 -18.44 -1.20 -13.13
N GLY A 280 -18.12 -0.87 -11.87
CA GLY A 280 -17.51 -1.81 -10.94
C GLY A 280 -18.38 -3.04 -10.67
N ALA A 281 -19.69 -2.84 -10.53
CA ALA A 281 -20.65 -3.91 -10.28
C ALA A 281 -20.85 -4.84 -11.49
N ILE A 282 -20.83 -4.32 -12.73
CA ILE A 282 -20.81 -5.16 -13.95
C ILE A 282 -19.57 -6.03 -13.96
N VAL A 283 -18.41 -5.44 -13.65
CA VAL A 283 -17.13 -6.16 -13.63
C VAL A 283 -17.09 -7.22 -12.54
N GLY A 284 -17.87 -7.06 -11.46
CA GLY A 284 -18.12 -8.09 -10.46
C GLY A 284 -19.21 -9.11 -10.82
N GLU A 285 -19.78 -9.03 -12.01
CA GLU A 285 -20.94 -9.80 -12.47
C GLU A 285 -22.18 -9.69 -11.57
N LEU A 286 -22.23 -8.67 -10.71
CA LEU A 286 -23.33 -8.44 -9.77
C LEU A 286 -24.57 -7.84 -10.45
N VAL A 287 -24.36 -7.15 -11.58
CA VAL A 287 -25.41 -6.59 -12.43
C VAL A 287 -25.04 -6.74 -13.90
N THR A 288 -26.04 -6.87 -14.76
CA THR A 288 -25.84 -6.93 -16.21
C THR A 288 -25.64 -5.54 -16.81
N LYS A 289 -25.07 -5.50 -18.01
CA LYS A 289 -24.91 -4.25 -18.77
C LYS A 289 -26.26 -3.56 -19.05
N ALA A 290 -27.32 -4.33 -19.28
CA ALA A 290 -28.67 -3.81 -19.53
C ALA A 290 -29.26 -3.13 -18.28
N GLU A 291 -29.12 -3.75 -17.10
CA GLU A 291 -29.58 -3.19 -15.82
C GLU A 291 -28.82 -1.90 -15.48
N ARG A 292 -27.51 -1.86 -15.73
CA ARG A 292 -26.70 -0.66 -15.55
C ARG A 292 -27.15 0.49 -16.45
N ASP A 293 -27.39 0.21 -17.73
CA ASP A 293 -27.83 1.22 -18.69
C ASP A 293 -29.23 1.75 -18.31
N GLU A 294 -30.11 0.89 -17.77
CA GLU A 294 -31.42 1.28 -17.25
C GLU A 294 -31.33 2.17 -16.00
N VAL A 295 -30.47 1.81 -15.04
CA VAL A 295 -30.24 2.63 -13.82
C VAL A 295 -29.67 4.00 -14.18
N LEU A 296 -28.76 4.08 -15.15
CA LEU A 296 -28.22 5.36 -15.63
C LEU A 296 -29.23 6.18 -16.44
N ALA A 297 -30.13 5.53 -17.18
CA ALA A 297 -31.22 6.22 -17.86
C ALA A 297 -32.23 6.79 -16.84
N ASN A 298 -32.53 6.04 -15.78
CA ASN A 298 -33.44 6.45 -14.73
C ASN A 298 -32.87 7.57 -13.84
N SER A 299 -31.55 7.61 -13.61
CA SER A 299 -30.91 8.70 -12.84
C SER A 299 -31.08 10.09 -13.47
N LYS A 300 -31.30 10.17 -14.79
CA LYS A 300 -31.56 11.43 -15.50
C LYS A 300 -32.94 12.03 -15.17
N LYS A 301 -33.84 11.28 -14.52
CA LYS A 301 -35.17 11.73 -14.08
C LYS A 301 -35.12 12.51 -12.76
N TYR A 302 -34.01 12.44 -12.02
CA TYR A 302 -33.85 13.02 -10.68
C TYR A 302 -32.78 14.11 -10.67
N LYS A 303 -32.90 15.08 -9.75
CA LYS A 303 -31.96 16.19 -9.57
C LYS A 303 -31.71 16.48 -8.08
N GLY A 304 -30.54 17.02 -7.75
CA GLY A 304 -30.16 17.41 -6.38
C GLY A 304 -30.37 16.29 -5.35
N GLN A 305 -30.96 16.62 -4.20
CA GLN A 305 -31.15 15.66 -3.08
C GLN A 305 -31.95 14.40 -3.45
N VAL A 306 -32.85 14.49 -4.44
CA VAL A 306 -33.62 13.33 -4.91
C VAL A 306 -32.74 12.38 -5.73
N LEU A 307 -31.79 12.92 -6.49
CA LEU A 307 -30.79 12.12 -7.20
C LEU A 307 -29.83 11.44 -6.21
N GLU A 308 -29.37 12.15 -5.19
CA GLU A 308 -28.52 11.57 -4.15
C GLU A 308 -29.22 10.43 -3.41
N ALA A 309 -30.50 10.60 -3.06
CA ALA A 309 -31.30 9.55 -2.44
C ALA A 309 -31.47 8.32 -3.37
N TYR A 310 -31.64 8.56 -4.67
CA TYR A 310 -31.69 7.50 -5.68
C TYR A 310 -30.36 6.75 -5.78
N ILE A 311 -29.22 7.46 -5.86
CA ILE A 311 -27.87 6.88 -5.92
C ILE A 311 -27.58 6.05 -4.67
N LYS A 312 -27.95 6.56 -3.49
CA LYS A 312 -27.78 5.87 -2.22
C LYS A 312 -28.54 4.54 -2.20
N ARG A 313 -29.82 4.54 -2.60
CA ARG A 313 -30.63 3.31 -2.68
C ARG A 313 -30.02 2.26 -3.60
N ILE A 314 -29.53 2.67 -4.77
CA ILE A 314 -28.86 1.76 -5.71
C ILE A 314 -27.55 1.21 -5.11
N SER A 315 -26.79 2.05 -4.40
CA SER A 315 -25.56 1.62 -3.73
C SER A 315 -25.84 0.56 -2.65
N ASP A 316 -26.91 0.74 -1.86
CA ASP A 316 -27.33 -0.22 -0.83
C ASP A 316 -27.81 -1.55 -1.46
N GLU A 317 -28.49 -1.49 -2.61
CA GLU A 317 -28.91 -2.69 -3.37
C GLU A 317 -27.70 -3.47 -3.91
N LEU A 318 -26.70 -2.78 -4.47
CA LEU A 318 -25.46 -3.39 -4.96
C LEU A 318 -24.66 -4.05 -3.81
N PHE A 319 -24.58 -3.40 -2.65
CA PHE A 319 -23.93 -3.95 -1.47
C PHE A 319 -24.61 -5.23 -0.99
N ASN A 320 -25.95 -5.25 -0.95
CA ASN A 320 -26.70 -6.45 -0.56
C ASN A 320 -26.53 -7.60 -1.55
N LEU A 321 -26.43 -7.32 -2.85
CA LEU A 321 -26.13 -8.33 -3.87
C LEU A 321 -24.74 -8.92 -3.68
N GLN A 322 -23.75 -8.07 -3.36
CA GLN A 322 -22.40 -8.51 -3.07
C GLN A 322 -22.34 -9.43 -1.85
N GLN A 323 -23.00 -9.07 -0.74
CA GLN A 323 -23.07 -9.90 0.47
C GLN A 323 -23.74 -11.26 0.22
N LYS A 324 -24.77 -11.30 -0.64
CA LYS A 324 -25.42 -12.56 -1.05
C LYS A 324 -24.49 -13.43 -1.91
N ALA A 325 -23.73 -12.84 -2.82
CA ALA A 325 -22.75 -13.56 -3.63
C ALA A 325 -21.61 -14.14 -2.76
N GLU A 326 -21.15 -13.39 -1.77
CA GLU A 326 -20.09 -13.83 -0.85
C GLU A 326 -20.56 -14.95 0.10
N SER A 327 -21.80 -14.89 0.58
CA SER A 327 -22.40 -15.94 1.41
C SER A 327 -22.72 -17.21 0.63
N ALA A 328 -23.13 -17.12 -0.64
CA ALA A 328 -23.37 -18.27 -1.51
C ALA A 328 -22.09 -19.03 -1.88
N ASN A 329 -20.93 -18.36 -1.91
CA ASN A 329 -19.62 -18.97 -2.13
C ASN A 329 -19.02 -19.64 -0.88
N SER A 330 -19.65 -19.50 0.30
CA SER A 330 -19.17 -20.09 1.56
C SER A 330 -19.77 -21.48 1.88
N THR A 331 -20.73 -21.96 1.09
CA THR A 331 -21.47 -23.22 1.35
C THR A 331 -20.96 -24.45 0.59
N VAL A 332 -19.82 -24.39 -0.11
CA VAL A 332 -19.22 -25.59 -0.74
C VAL A 332 -18.20 -26.23 0.19
N ALA A 333 -18.65 -27.16 1.03
CA ALA A 333 -17.77 -28.05 1.77
C ALA A 333 -17.07 -29.04 0.81
N PRO A 334 -15.76 -29.34 0.98
CA PRO A 334 -15.10 -30.31 0.11
C PRO A 334 -15.47 -31.74 0.54
N GLU A 335 -16.06 -32.49 -0.39
CA GLU A 335 -16.20 -33.94 -0.29
C GLU A 335 -14.81 -34.58 -0.12
N ARG A 336 -14.61 -35.26 1.01
CA ARG A 336 -13.46 -36.15 1.20
C ARG A 336 -13.62 -37.35 0.27
N LYS A 337 -12.81 -37.40 -0.78
CA LYS A 337 -12.57 -38.65 -1.53
C LYS A 337 -11.88 -39.65 -0.60
N ASN A 338 -12.60 -40.72 -0.28
CA ASN A 338 -12.06 -41.95 0.27
C ASN A 338 -11.06 -42.54 -0.74
N GLN A 339 -9.77 -42.56 -0.39
CA GLN A 339 -8.80 -43.47 -1.00
C GLN A 339 -8.61 -44.63 -0.02
N GLN A 340 -9.13 -45.79 -0.40
CA GLN A 340 -8.73 -47.08 0.16
C GLN A 340 -7.25 -47.28 -0.13
N ALA A 341 -6.43 -47.31 0.91
CA ALA A 341 -5.10 -47.90 0.86
C ALA A 341 -5.22 -49.35 1.38
N GLU A 342 -4.96 -50.30 0.50
CA GLU A 342 -4.82 -51.73 0.81
C GLU A 342 -3.67 -51.94 1.80
N LYS A 343 -3.94 -52.70 2.87
CA LYS A 343 -2.91 -53.35 3.69
C LYS A 343 -2.42 -54.60 2.95
N PRO A 344 -1.14 -54.95 3.12
CA PRO A 344 -0.87 -56.29 3.60
C PRO A 344 0.18 -56.29 4.71
N GLU A 345 -0.13 -56.93 5.83
CA GLU A 345 0.89 -57.57 6.67
C GLU A 345 0.25 -58.65 7.57
N GLU A 346 0.66 -59.88 7.29
CA GLU A 346 0.67 -61.08 8.12
C GLU A 346 2.17 -61.45 8.12
N VAL A 347 2.89 -61.78 9.19
CA VAL A 347 2.69 -62.78 10.23
C VAL A 347 3.65 -62.46 11.40
N LEU A 348 3.21 -62.77 12.62
CA LEU A 348 3.96 -62.74 13.89
C LEU A 348 5.04 -63.84 13.98
N GLU A 349 6.21 -63.51 14.52
CA GLU A 349 7.07 -64.49 15.21
C GLU A 349 7.54 -63.91 16.56
N GLU A 350 7.47 -64.76 17.58
CA GLU A 350 7.52 -64.49 19.02
C GLU A 350 8.89 -64.82 19.65
N GLN A 351 9.27 -63.97 20.64
CA GLN A 351 10.01 -64.30 21.90
C GLN A 351 11.52 -64.66 21.79
N PRO A 352 12.35 -64.57 22.87
CA PRO A 352 12.00 -64.46 24.29
C PRO A 352 12.80 -63.42 25.14
N GLN A 353 12.31 -63.18 26.36
CA GLN A 353 13.04 -62.61 27.50
C GLN A 353 13.48 -63.74 28.44
N ASP A 354 14.70 -63.68 28.96
CA ASP A 354 15.18 -64.46 30.10
C ASP A 354 15.84 -63.54 31.14
N ASP A 355 15.64 -63.92 32.42
CA ASP A 355 16.02 -63.28 33.68
C ASP A 355 17.47 -63.60 34.15
N GLU A 356 17.81 -63.10 35.36
CA GLU A 356 18.95 -63.45 36.28
C GLU A 356 20.24 -62.59 36.19
N GLU A 357 20.98 -62.23 37.25
CA GLU A 357 20.88 -62.18 38.73
C GLU A 357 22.21 -61.56 39.29
N TYR A 358 22.25 -61.18 40.59
CA TYR A 358 23.40 -60.88 41.50
C TYR A 358 24.26 -59.60 41.32
N ALA A 359 24.19 -58.62 42.27
CA ALA A 359 24.97 -58.46 43.54
C ALA A 359 26.38 -57.85 43.34
N ALA A 360 27.02 -57.04 44.19
CA ALA A 360 26.83 -56.50 45.54
C ALA A 360 27.83 -55.32 45.74
N GLU A 361 27.67 -54.55 46.83
CA GLU A 361 28.75 -53.91 47.65
C GLU A 361 29.64 -52.84 46.99
N GLU A 362 30.17 -51.82 47.65
CA GLU A 362 29.98 -51.14 48.93
C GLU A 362 30.84 -49.86 48.84
N ALA A 363 30.53 -48.85 49.66
CA ALA A 363 31.44 -47.87 50.26
C ALA A 363 32.42 -47.04 49.41
N GLY A 364 32.37 -45.72 49.60
CA GLY A 364 33.53 -44.87 49.31
C GLY A 364 33.23 -43.37 49.27
N GLN A 365 33.20 -42.75 50.44
CA GLN A 365 33.30 -41.30 50.62
C GLN A 365 34.50 -40.70 49.88
N ALA A 366 34.36 -39.50 49.34
CA ALA A 366 35.25 -38.38 49.65
C ALA A 366 34.73 -37.08 48.97
N GLU A 367 34.44 -36.10 49.81
CA GLU A 367 34.50 -34.68 49.47
C GLU A 367 35.87 -34.33 48.88
N LEU A 368 35.92 -33.37 47.96
CA LEU A 368 36.83 -32.22 48.06
C LEU A 368 36.50 -31.17 47.00
N GLU A 369 36.45 -29.94 47.49
CA GLU A 369 36.14 -28.68 46.85
C GLU A 369 37.15 -28.24 45.77
N ILE A 370 36.87 -27.03 45.27
CA ILE A 370 37.75 -25.98 44.70
C ILE A 370 38.23 -26.22 43.25
N TRP A 371 37.99 -25.36 42.25
CA TRP A 371 37.64 -23.92 42.16
C TRP A 371 36.60 -23.66 41.06
#